data_AF-A0A814SW11-F1
#
_entry.id   AF-A0A814SW11-F1
#
_cell.length_a   1.000
_cell.length_b   1.000
_cell.length_c   1.000
_cell.angle_alpha   90.00
_cell.angle_beta   90.00
_cell.angle_gamma   90.00
#
_symmetry.space_group_name_H-M   'P 1'
#
loop_
_entity.id
_entity.type
_entity.pdbx_description
1 polymer ?
#
loop_
_entity_poly.entity_id
_entity_poly.type
_entity_poly.pdbx_seq_one_letter_code
_entity_poly.pdbx_strand_id
1 'polypeptide(L)'
;MLKKRFSQLSGKVRPDLDIRFYTKLPPAVQTFFQTKGPIPKHMQSDVVYSISCIDCSQTYIGKTERQSVRRLREHGAPKQSFDARPNEQTSSDEDDTATPDPTSTRLRRSSQIRNKNHVTPTNTSNTTNDKKREKENVVLSSLAQHEKDTGHHTDWTGFRVVWRDDNPYQLLIKESLLIQAFKSELNRTTHLVPLIVFPDGLPRDLLPDPNG
;
A
#
# COMPACT_ATOMS: atom_id res chain seq x y z
N MET A 1 -34.23 -21.44 -13.14
CA MET A 1 -34.83 -22.78 -13.38
C MET A 1 -35.44 -23.43 -12.12
N LEU A 2 -34.87 -23.25 -10.92
CA LEU A 2 -35.34 -23.89 -9.67
C LEU A 2 -36.77 -23.54 -9.25
N LYS A 3 -37.18 -22.27 -9.38
CA LYS A 3 -38.51 -21.77 -9.00
C LYS A 3 -39.66 -22.50 -9.71
N LYS A 4 -39.50 -22.84 -11.00
CA LYS A 4 -40.53 -23.56 -11.78
C LYS A 4 -40.71 -25.00 -11.30
N ARG A 5 -39.61 -25.71 -10.99
CA ARG A 5 -39.65 -27.10 -10.50
C ARG A 5 -40.32 -27.19 -9.12
N PHE A 6 -39.98 -26.28 -8.23
CA PHE A 6 -40.58 -26.24 -6.90
C PHE A 6 -42.07 -25.84 -6.92
N SER A 7 -42.46 -24.91 -7.80
CA SER A 7 -43.86 -24.53 -7.97
C SER A 7 -44.71 -25.68 -8.54
N GLN A 8 -44.15 -26.53 -9.41
CA GLN A 8 -44.82 -27.74 -9.90
C GLN A 8 -44.92 -28.84 -8.83
N LEU A 9 -43.92 -28.95 -7.96
CA LEU A 9 -43.91 -29.92 -6.86
C LEU A 9 -44.92 -29.52 -5.78
N SER A 10 -44.98 -28.24 -5.41
CA SER A 10 -45.93 -27.76 -4.40
C SER A 10 -47.38 -27.99 -4.83
N GLY A 11 -47.70 -27.74 -6.10
CA GLY A 11 -49.04 -28.01 -6.65
C GLY A 11 -49.45 -29.48 -6.64
N LYS A 12 -48.49 -30.43 -6.65
CA LYS A 12 -48.77 -31.88 -6.58
C LYS A 12 -48.95 -32.39 -5.15
N VAL A 13 -48.20 -31.85 -4.19
CA VAL A 13 -48.18 -32.37 -2.82
C VAL A 13 -49.30 -31.75 -1.98
N ARG A 14 -49.43 -30.42 -2.02
CA ARG A 14 -50.35 -29.63 -1.17
C ARG A 14 -50.85 -28.40 -1.94
N PRO A 15 -51.94 -28.52 -2.71
CA PRO A 15 -52.48 -27.41 -3.51
C PRO A 15 -53.12 -26.30 -2.67
N ASP A 16 -53.34 -26.55 -1.38
CA ASP A 16 -53.88 -25.62 -0.38
C ASP A 16 -52.89 -24.52 0.06
N LEU A 17 -51.60 -24.67 -0.24
CA LEU A 17 -50.54 -23.72 0.17
C LEU A 17 -50.12 -22.79 -0.98
N ASP A 18 -50.28 -21.47 -0.79
CA ASP A 18 -49.72 -20.42 -1.69
C ASP A 18 -48.23 -20.17 -1.37
N ILE A 19 -47.34 -20.88 -2.06
CA ILE A 19 -45.88 -20.75 -1.87
C ILE A 19 -45.32 -19.60 -2.73
N ARG A 20 -44.92 -18.51 -2.08
CA ARG A 20 -44.26 -17.36 -2.73
C ARG A 20 -42.74 -17.43 -2.57
N PHE A 21 -42.03 -17.39 -3.69
CA PHE A 21 -40.56 -17.34 -3.71
C PHE A 21 -40.07 -15.90 -3.78
N TYR A 22 -39.37 -15.47 -2.73
CA TYR A 22 -38.61 -14.23 -2.70
C TYR A 22 -37.13 -14.53 -2.91
N THR A 23 -36.51 -13.86 -3.88
CA THR A 23 -35.06 -13.86 -4.03
C THR A 23 -34.45 -12.98 -2.94
N LYS A 24 -33.56 -13.54 -2.13
CA LYS A 24 -32.73 -12.73 -1.24
C LYS A 24 -31.86 -11.83 -2.10
N LEU A 25 -31.79 -10.54 -1.77
CA LEU A 25 -30.80 -9.66 -2.37
C LEU A 25 -29.41 -10.20 -1.99
N PRO A 26 -28.41 -10.11 -2.89
CA PRO A 26 -27.02 -10.34 -2.54
C PRO A 26 -26.66 -9.54 -1.28
N PRO A 27 -25.93 -10.13 -0.33
CA PRO A 27 -25.67 -9.52 0.98
C PRO A 27 -24.79 -8.27 0.88
N ALA A 28 -24.08 -8.07 -0.23
CA ALA A 28 -23.21 -6.93 -0.44
C ALA A 28 -23.47 -6.27 -1.80
N VAL A 29 -23.51 -4.94 -1.79
CA VAL A 29 -23.55 -4.10 -2.99
C VAL A 29 -22.39 -4.42 -3.95
N GLN A 30 -21.25 -4.85 -3.41
CA GLN A 30 -20.08 -5.29 -4.17
C GLN A 30 -20.38 -6.45 -5.13
N THR A 31 -21.36 -7.31 -4.85
CA THR A 31 -21.74 -8.41 -5.74
C THR A 31 -22.31 -7.91 -7.07
N PHE A 32 -22.84 -6.68 -7.11
CA PHE A 32 -23.34 -6.06 -8.34
C PHE A 32 -22.24 -5.35 -9.14
N PHE A 33 -21.12 -4.99 -8.50
CA PHE A 33 -20.00 -4.29 -9.13
C PHE A 33 -18.78 -5.20 -9.19
N GLN A 34 -18.69 -5.99 -10.25
CA GLN A 34 -17.61 -6.98 -10.44
C GLN A 34 -16.20 -6.38 -10.63
N THR A 35 -16.06 -5.06 -10.70
CA THR A 35 -14.86 -4.45 -11.26
C THR A 35 -14.45 -3.19 -10.51
N LYS A 36 -14.04 -3.35 -9.25
CA LYS A 36 -12.95 -2.47 -8.79
C LYS A 36 -11.71 -2.93 -9.55
N GLY A 37 -11.12 -2.03 -10.34
CA GLY A 37 -9.85 -2.31 -11.01
C GLY A 37 -8.76 -2.72 -10.01
N PRO A 38 -7.73 -3.47 -10.44
CA PRO A 38 -6.66 -3.87 -9.54
C PRO A 38 -6.02 -2.63 -8.91
N ILE A 39 -5.89 -2.65 -7.58
CA ILE A 39 -5.27 -1.55 -6.84
C ILE A 39 -3.77 -1.54 -7.18
N PRO A 40 -3.21 -0.41 -7.68
CA PRO A 40 -1.78 -0.30 -7.98
C PRO A 40 -0.92 -0.62 -6.77
N LYS A 41 0.25 -1.24 -6.97
CA LYS A 41 1.13 -1.72 -5.87
C LYS A 41 1.41 -0.67 -4.78
N HIS A 42 1.65 0.58 -5.19
CA HIS A 42 1.98 1.68 -4.27
C HIS A 42 0.78 2.17 -3.45
N MET A 43 -0.45 1.84 -3.85
CA MET A 43 -1.68 2.18 -3.12
C MET A 43 -2.21 1.03 -2.25
N GLN A 44 -1.59 -0.15 -2.29
CA GLN A 44 -2.02 -1.30 -1.51
C GLN A 44 -1.71 -1.08 -0.02
N SER A 45 -2.60 -1.56 0.84
CA SER A 45 -2.42 -1.66 2.29
C SER A 45 -2.31 -3.11 2.71
N ASP A 46 -1.88 -3.32 3.96
CA ASP A 46 -1.87 -4.63 4.61
C ASP A 46 -0.99 -5.64 3.85
N VAL A 47 0.22 -5.19 3.56
CA VAL A 47 1.21 -5.91 2.74
C VAL A 47 2.55 -6.05 3.45
N VAL A 48 3.22 -7.16 3.15
CA VAL A 48 4.65 -7.33 3.36
C VAL A 48 5.34 -7.03 2.04
N TYR A 49 6.31 -6.14 2.07
CA TYR A 49 7.02 -5.66 0.89
C TYR A 49 8.53 -5.81 1.06
N SER A 50 9.23 -5.87 -0.06
CA SER A 50 10.69 -5.87 -0.13
C SER A 50 11.20 -4.66 -0.92
N ILE A 51 12.34 -4.12 -0.51
CA ILE A 51 13.05 -3.05 -1.19
C ILE A 51 14.52 -3.44 -1.30
N SER A 52 15.05 -3.47 -2.51
CA SER A 52 16.47 -3.70 -2.77
C SER A 52 17.25 -2.41 -2.75
N CYS A 53 18.49 -2.50 -2.29
CA CYS A 53 19.50 -1.50 -2.59
C CYS A 53 19.95 -1.63 -4.05
N ILE A 54 20.29 -0.51 -4.68
CA ILE A 54 20.79 -0.47 -6.08
C ILE A 54 22.27 -0.82 -6.12
N ASP A 55 23.02 -0.33 -5.12
CA ASP A 55 24.49 -0.44 -5.09
C ASP A 55 24.98 -1.70 -4.36
N CYS A 56 24.13 -2.37 -3.58
CA CYS A 56 24.46 -3.64 -2.94
C CYS A 56 23.32 -4.66 -3.01
N SER A 57 23.64 -5.94 -2.82
CA SER A 57 22.67 -7.05 -2.85
C SER A 57 21.82 -7.17 -1.58
N GLN A 58 21.77 -6.12 -0.77
CA GLN A 58 21.02 -6.14 0.49
C GLN A 58 19.57 -5.71 0.23
N THR A 59 18.65 -6.46 0.82
CA THR A 59 17.21 -6.23 0.69
C THR A 59 16.63 -5.93 2.05
N TYR A 60 15.81 -4.89 2.14
CA TYR A 60 14.97 -4.58 3.29
C TYR A 60 13.61 -5.25 3.14
N ILE A 61 13.16 -5.91 4.20
CA ILE A 61 11.84 -6.54 4.25
C ILE A 61 11.04 -5.84 5.31
N GLY A 62 9.85 -5.35 4.96
CA GLY A 62 9.01 -4.58 5.87
C GLY A 62 7.53 -4.92 5.74
N LYS A 63 6.78 -4.78 6.83
CA LYS A 63 5.31 -4.78 6.80
C LYS A 63 4.71 -3.37 6.80
N THR A 64 3.48 -3.25 6.30
CA THR A 64 2.67 -2.05 6.49
C THR A 64 1.17 -2.37 6.49
N GLU A 65 0.46 -1.74 7.43
CA GLU A 65 -1.01 -1.69 7.49
C GLU A 65 -1.56 -0.44 6.75
N ARG A 66 -0.67 0.50 6.41
CA ARG A 66 -1.02 1.71 5.65
C ARG A 66 -0.77 1.47 4.17
N GLN A 67 -1.19 2.43 3.33
CA GLN A 67 -0.81 2.43 1.92
C GLN A 67 0.72 2.42 1.78
N SER A 68 1.25 1.54 0.92
CA SER A 68 2.71 1.38 0.72
C SER A 68 3.40 2.71 0.45
N VAL A 69 2.82 3.61 -0.37
CA VAL A 69 3.38 4.95 -0.64
C VAL A 69 3.62 5.76 0.61
N ARG A 70 2.73 5.69 1.61
CA ARG A 70 2.90 6.42 2.86
C ARG A 70 4.06 5.84 3.64
N ARG A 71 4.16 4.51 3.72
CA ARG A 71 5.25 3.83 4.40
C ARG A 71 6.61 4.13 3.74
N LEU A 72 6.69 4.09 2.41
CA LEU A 72 7.92 4.40 1.67
C LEU A 72 8.36 5.86 1.92
N ARG A 73 7.42 6.80 1.95
CA ARG A 73 7.70 8.21 2.29
C ARG A 73 8.18 8.38 3.74
N GLU A 74 7.66 7.61 4.69
CA GLU A 74 8.18 7.58 6.07
C GLU A 74 9.65 7.11 6.11
N HIS A 75 10.06 6.25 5.17
CA HIS A 75 11.44 5.77 5.04
C HIS A 75 12.40 6.73 4.31
N GLY A 76 11.87 7.77 3.65
CA GLY A 76 12.67 8.76 2.92
C GLY A 76 12.39 8.84 1.42
N ALA A 77 11.46 8.03 0.88
CA ALA A 77 11.16 8.05 -0.54
C ALA A 77 10.69 9.44 -1.02
N PRO A 78 11.18 9.91 -2.18
CA PRO A 78 10.77 11.20 -2.73
C PRO A 78 9.28 11.20 -3.10
N LYS A 79 8.64 12.37 -3.10
CA LYS A 79 7.21 12.47 -3.42
C LYS A 79 6.90 12.07 -4.87
N GLN A 80 7.83 12.39 -5.78
CA GLN A 80 7.69 12.26 -7.23
C GLN A 80 7.78 10.81 -7.74
N SER A 81 8.35 9.88 -6.97
CA SER A 81 8.60 8.50 -7.44
C SER A 81 7.35 7.67 -7.69
N PHE A 82 6.16 8.15 -7.28
CA PHE A 82 4.90 7.42 -7.39
C PHE A 82 3.76 8.23 -8.03
N ASP A 83 4.00 9.48 -8.40
CA ASP A 83 3.01 10.31 -9.08
C ASP A 83 3.03 9.96 -10.57
N ALA A 84 2.20 9.00 -10.97
CA ALA A 84 1.98 8.65 -12.37
C ALA A 84 1.27 9.80 -13.10
N ARG A 85 2.03 10.79 -13.57
CA ARG A 85 1.72 11.47 -14.83
C ARG A 85 2.61 10.83 -15.88
N PRO A 86 2.07 10.22 -16.95
CA PRO A 86 2.86 9.95 -18.14
C PRO A 86 3.45 11.29 -18.58
N ASN A 87 4.77 11.37 -18.63
CA ASN A 87 5.46 12.56 -19.09
C ASN A 87 5.27 12.63 -20.62
N GLU A 88 4.29 13.39 -21.10
CA GLU A 88 4.34 13.90 -22.46
C GLU A 88 5.59 14.76 -22.59
N GLN A 89 6.39 14.46 -23.61
CA GLN A 89 7.59 15.20 -23.97
C GLN A 89 7.30 16.71 -23.95
N THR A 90 8.00 17.44 -23.09
CA THR A 90 8.07 18.90 -23.16
C THR A 90 9.51 19.26 -23.49
N SER A 91 9.79 19.21 -24.79
CA SER A 91 10.60 20.23 -25.46
C SER A 91 9.84 21.55 -25.41
N SER A 92 10.47 22.60 -24.89
CA SER A 92 10.15 24.02 -25.10
C SER A 92 11.35 24.77 -24.49
N ASP A 93 12.22 25.47 -25.21
CA ASP A 93 12.04 26.39 -26.35
C ASP A 93 10.82 27.29 -26.18
N GLU A 94 11.14 28.56 -25.97
CA GLU A 94 10.29 29.72 -25.65
C GLU A 94 9.14 29.91 -26.66
N ASP A 95 8.00 30.46 -26.22
CA ASP A 95 7.48 31.76 -26.66
C ASP A 95 6.05 32.02 -26.13
N ASP A 96 5.78 33.30 -25.85
CA ASP A 96 4.58 33.91 -25.32
C ASP A 96 3.42 33.94 -26.33
N THR A 97 2.20 33.55 -25.93
CA THR A 97 1.00 34.41 -26.09
C THR A 97 -0.27 33.81 -25.47
N ALA A 98 -1.03 34.68 -24.81
CA ALA A 98 -2.27 34.38 -24.11
C ALA A 98 -3.50 34.37 -25.03
N THR A 99 -4.33 33.33 -24.91
CA THR A 99 -5.77 33.38 -25.24
C THR A 99 -6.57 32.48 -24.28
N PRO A 100 -7.58 33.00 -23.55
CA PRO A 100 -8.43 32.19 -22.69
C PRO A 100 -9.62 31.58 -23.45
N ASP A 101 -9.67 30.26 -23.52
CA ASP A 101 -10.80 29.51 -24.13
C ASP A 101 -11.95 29.32 -23.10
N PRO A 102 -13.20 29.73 -23.40
CA PRO A 102 -14.31 29.70 -22.46
C PRO A 102 -15.15 28.41 -22.55
N THR A 103 -14.58 27.22 -22.60
CA THR A 103 -15.36 25.96 -22.49
C THR A 103 -14.65 24.83 -21.75
N SER A 104 -14.12 25.11 -20.55
CA SER A 104 -13.87 24.05 -19.56
C SER A 104 -14.78 24.28 -18.36
N THR A 105 -15.91 23.58 -18.35
CA THR A 105 -16.80 23.44 -17.20
C THR A 105 -16.02 22.71 -16.10
N ARG A 106 -15.17 23.46 -15.39
CA ARG A 106 -14.56 23.05 -14.13
C ARG A 106 -15.72 22.66 -13.22
N LEU A 107 -15.86 21.35 -12.99
CA LEU A 107 -16.64 20.84 -11.88
C LEU A 107 -16.07 21.49 -10.62
N ARG A 108 -16.75 22.55 -10.17
CA ARG A 108 -16.56 23.19 -8.86
C ARG A 108 -16.87 22.11 -7.82
N ARG A 109 -15.88 21.31 -7.44
CA ARG A 109 -15.96 20.60 -6.16
C ARG A 109 -15.97 21.69 -5.10
N SER A 110 -17.14 21.83 -4.48
CA SER A 110 -17.45 22.72 -3.38
C SER A 110 -16.34 22.69 -2.33
N SER A 111 -15.79 23.88 -2.07
CA SER A 111 -14.81 24.22 -1.03
C SER A 111 -15.40 24.14 0.38
N GLN A 112 -16.19 23.11 0.69
CA GLN A 112 -16.88 22.92 1.96
C GLN A 112 -16.59 21.55 2.60
N ILE A 113 -15.31 21.17 2.70
CA ILE A 113 -14.80 20.40 3.85
C ILE A 113 -13.38 20.88 4.15
N ARG A 114 -13.25 22.16 4.53
CA ARG A 114 -12.08 22.68 5.25
C ARG A 114 -12.59 23.17 6.59
N ASN A 115 -12.77 22.24 7.52
CA ASN A 115 -12.66 22.44 8.96
C ASN A 115 -12.90 21.12 9.67
N LYS A 116 -11.82 20.39 9.90
CA LYS A 116 -11.66 19.66 11.15
C LYS A 116 -10.22 19.86 11.57
N ASN A 117 -10.06 20.74 12.55
CA ASN A 117 -8.83 20.89 13.32
C ASN A 117 -8.55 19.53 13.96
N HIS A 118 -7.74 18.71 13.30
CA HIS A 118 -6.94 17.70 13.96
C HIS A 118 -5.50 18.16 13.85
N VAL A 119 -5.05 18.82 14.90
CA VAL A 119 -3.64 19.16 15.11
C VAL A 119 -2.86 17.85 15.03
N THR A 120 -2.11 17.68 13.96
CA THR A 120 -1.01 16.73 13.88
C THR A 120 0.26 17.58 14.02
N PRO A 121 1.14 17.32 14.99
CA PRO A 121 2.40 18.06 15.06
C PRO A 121 3.25 17.62 13.87
N THR A 122 3.30 18.46 12.84
CA THR A 122 4.22 18.31 11.72
C THR A 122 5.17 19.50 11.76
N ASN A 123 6.35 19.28 12.33
CA ASN A 123 7.44 20.25 12.25
C ASN A 123 8.06 20.17 10.86
N THR A 124 7.74 21.15 10.02
CA THR A 124 8.53 21.49 8.83
C THR A 124 8.61 23.01 8.79
N SER A 125 9.76 23.55 9.19
CA SER A 125 10.13 24.94 8.99
C SER A 125 11.35 25.00 8.09
N ASN A 126 11.23 25.71 6.98
CA ASN A 126 12.38 26.22 6.24
C ASN A 126 12.72 27.62 6.78
N THR A 127 13.99 27.78 7.18
CA THR A 127 14.89 28.95 7.27
C THR A 127 14.26 30.35 7.36
N THR A 128 14.58 31.21 8.32
CA THR A 128 15.92 31.67 8.74
C THR A 128 15.92 32.10 10.19
N ASN A 129 16.94 31.73 10.97
CA ASN A 129 17.60 32.57 11.99
C ASN A 129 18.63 31.75 12.76
N ASP A 130 19.82 32.33 12.88
CA ASP A 130 20.92 31.88 13.72
C ASP A 130 20.45 31.51 15.14
N LYS A 131 20.73 30.27 15.54
CA LYS A 131 21.10 29.87 16.91
C LYS A 131 21.43 28.38 16.95
N LYS A 132 22.66 28.10 17.35
CA LYS A 132 23.26 26.83 17.81
C LYS A 132 22.21 25.74 18.12
N ARG A 133 21.97 24.86 17.15
CA ARG A 133 20.97 23.79 17.22
C ARG A 133 21.59 22.57 17.91
N GLU A 134 21.14 22.30 19.14
CA GLU A 134 21.43 21.05 19.83
C GLU A 134 20.87 19.90 18.98
N LYS A 135 21.69 18.86 18.76
CA LYS A 135 21.38 17.73 17.89
C LYS A 135 20.24 16.90 18.50
N GLU A 136 18.99 17.17 18.10
CA GLU A 136 17.91 16.20 18.27
C GLU A 136 18.28 14.92 17.52
N ASN A 137 18.35 13.81 18.24
CA ASN A 137 18.75 12.51 17.74
C ASN A 137 17.58 11.91 16.93
N VAL A 138 17.40 12.36 15.70
CA VAL A 138 16.36 11.85 14.81
C VAL A 138 16.66 10.38 14.52
N VAL A 139 15.81 9.48 15.01
CA VAL A 139 15.94 8.04 14.76
C VAL A 139 15.67 7.77 13.28
N LEU A 140 16.74 7.66 12.50
CA LEU A 140 16.66 7.32 11.08
C LEU A 140 16.12 5.90 10.90
N SER A 141 15.39 5.67 9.81
CA SER A 141 14.99 4.32 9.43
C SER A 141 16.20 3.46 9.02
N SER A 142 16.07 2.14 9.00
CA SER A 142 17.19 1.26 8.62
C SER A 142 17.70 1.55 7.20
N LEU A 143 16.78 1.83 6.26
CA LEU A 143 17.08 2.26 4.90
C LEU A 143 17.83 3.60 4.86
N ALA A 144 17.29 4.61 5.56
CA ALA A 144 17.90 5.94 5.60
C ALA A 144 19.29 5.94 6.28
N GLN A 145 19.49 5.05 7.26
CA GLN A 145 20.78 4.87 7.89
C GLN A 145 21.77 4.18 6.95
N HIS A 146 21.34 3.14 6.22
CA HIS A 146 22.17 2.48 5.22
C HIS A 146 22.65 3.46 4.14
N GLU A 147 21.75 4.25 3.58
CA GLU A 147 22.07 5.29 2.59
C GLU A 147 23.07 6.31 3.15
N LYS A 148 22.95 6.69 4.42
CA LYS A 148 23.87 7.62 5.07
C LYS A 148 25.26 7.01 5.34
N ASP A 149 25.32 5.76 5.78
CA ASP A 149 26.57 5.12 6.22
C ASP A 149 27.40 4.61 5.03
N THR A 150 26.73 4.16 3.97
CA THR A 150 27.37 3.56 2.79
C THR A 150 27.35 4.47 1.56
N GLY A 151 26.49 5.50 1.54
CA GLY A 151 26.28 6.34 0.36
C GLY A 151 25.46 5.65 -0.75
N HIS A 152 24.86 4.49 -0.46
CA HIS A 152 24.11 3.72 -1.43
C HIS A 152 22.67 4.20 -1.61
N HIS A 153 22.09 3.94 -2.78
CA HIS A 153 20.76 4.37 -3.18
C HIS A 153 19.78 3.21 -3.11
N THR A 154 18.59 3.52 -2.60
CA THR A 154 17.49 2.55 -2.48
C THR A 154 16.58 2.59 -3.72
N ASP A 155 16.18 1.43 -4.26
CA ASP A 155 15.19 1.38 -5.34
C ASP A 155 13.75 1.54 -4.82
N TRP A 156 13.33 2.79 -4.67
CA TRP A 156 11.98 3.12 -4.23
C TRP A 156 10.89 2.72 -5.23
N THR A 157 11.20 2.65 -6.53
CA THR A 157 10.21 2.41 -7.59
C THR A 157 10.00 0.93 -7.87
N GLY A 158 11.06 0.13 -7.76
CA GLY A 158 11.07 -1.30 -7.98
C GLY A 158 10.64 -2.15 -6.79
N PHE A 159 10.22 -1.53 -5.67
CA PHE A 159 9.73 -2.28 -4.52
C PHE A 159 8.65 -3.30 -4.91
N ARG A 160 8.70 -4.47 -4.27
CA ARG A 160 7.80 -5.61 -4.56
C ARG A 160 6.89 -5.87 -3.38
N VAL A 161 5.65 -6.25 -3.67
CA VAL A 161 4.70 -6.78 -2.68
C VAL A 161 4.88 -8.29 -2.65
N VAL A 162 5.38 -8.80 -1.53
CA VAL A 162 5.69 -10.23 -1.34
C VAL A 162 4.46 -10.99 -0.85
N TRP A 163 3.76 -10.41 0.12
CA TRP A 163 2.54 -10.99 0.66
C TRP A 163 1.50 -9.92 1.00
N ARG A 164 0.23 -10.34 1.06
CA ARG A 164 -0.89 -9.55 1.59
C ARG A 164 -1.59 -10.35 2.67
N ASP A 165 -2.10 -9.66 3.69
CA ASP A 165 -2.94 -10.24 4.73
C ASP A 165 -3.73 -9.13 5.41
N ASP A 166 -5.00 -9.35 5.72
CA ASP A 166 -5.83 -8.38 6.43
C ASP A 166 -5.61 -8.40 7.96
N ASN A 167 -4.94 -9.43 8.49
CA ASN A 167 -4.63 -9.55 9.89
C ASN A 167 -3.21 -8.99 10.21
N PRO A 168 -3.09 -7.92 11.03
CA PRO A 168 -1.81 -7.31 11.38
C PRO A 168 -0.81 -8.28 12.01
N TYR A 169 -1.29 -9.26 12.76
CA TYR A 169 -0.45 -10.27 13.41
C TYR A 169 0.11 -11.27 12.39
N GLN A 170 -0.69 -11.65 11.38
CA GLN A 170 -0.21 -12.52 10.30
C GLN A 170 0.82 -11.80 9.42
N LEU A 171 0.66 -10.50 9.17
CA LEU A 171 1.69 -9.70 8.49
C LEU A 171 3.02 -9.71 9.24
N LEU A 172 2.97 -9.63 10.58
CA LEU A 172 4.15 -9.68 11.42
C LEU A 172 4.84 -11.05 11.37
N ILE A 173 4.08 -12.14 11.46
CA ILE A 173 4.63 -13.50 11.28
C ILE A 173 5.28 -13.63 9.91
N LYS A 174 4.58 -13.19 8.85
CA LYS A 174 5.02 -13.24 7.46
C LYS A 174 6.32 -12.47 7.24
N GLU A 175 6.42 -11.25 7.76
CA GLU A 175 7.64 -10.44 7.76
C GLU A 175 8.79 -11.16 8.46
N SER A 176 8.56 -11.69 9.66
CA SER A 176 9.59 -12.41 10.43
C SER A 176 10.11 -13.66 9.74
N LEU A 177 9.21 -14.46 9.14
CA LEU A 177 9.58 -15.64 8.37
C LEU A 177 10.49 -15.28 7.20
N LEU A 178 10.18 -14.20 6.48
CA LEU A 178 10.98 -13.73 5.35
C LEU A 178 12.34 -13.20 5.81
N ILE A 179 12.39 -12.41 6.89
CA ILE A 179 13.66 -11.91 7.46
C ILE A 179 14.56 -13.09 7.87
N GLN A 180 14.00 -14.11 8.52
CA GLN A 180 14.75 -15.28 8.95
C GLN A 180 15.26 -16.11 7.77
N ALA A 181 14.42 -16.35 6.77
CA ALA A 181 14.78 -17.17 5.62
C ALA A 181 15.83 -16.49 4.72
N PHE A 182 15.65 -15.20 4.43
CA PHE A 182 16.51 -14.45 3.51
C PHE A 182 17.66 -13.71 4.18
N LYS A 183 17.68 -13.63 5.51
CA LYS A 183 18.74 -12.97 6.30
C LYS A 183 19.05 -11.56 5.79
N SER A 184 18.02 -10.74 5.66
CA SER A 184 18.13 -9.35 5.22
C SER A 184 19.04 -8.54 6.17
N GLU A 185 20.25 -8.22 5.74
CA GLU A 185 21.22 -7.43 6.53
C GLU A 185 20.78 -5.98 6.75
N LEU A 186 19.87 -5.49 5.91
CA LEU A 186 19.30 -4.14 6.04
C LEU A 186 18.31 -3.99 7.20
N ASN A 187 17.81 -5.10 7.73
CA ASN A 187 16.87 -5.10 8.83
C ASN A 187 17.62 -5.03 10.16
N ARG A 188 17.36 -3.97 10.95
CA ARG A 188 17.92 -3.83 12.31
C ARG A 188 17.47 -4.91 13.28
N THR A 189 16.30 -5.49 13.03
CA THR A 189 15.73 -6.52 13.89
C THR A 189 15.67 -7.82 13.12
N THR A 190 16.54 -8.75 13.50
CA THR A 190 16.69 -10.08 12.88
C THR A 190 15.67 -11.09 13.40
N HIS A 191 15.05 -10.82 14.55
CA HIS A 191 14.06 -11.71 15.18
C HIS A 191 12.89 -10.88 15.75
N LEU A 192 11.71 -10.99 15.14
CA LEU A 192 10.49 -10.37 15.66
C LEU A 192 9.43 -11.46 15.89
N VAL A 193 8.86 -11.50 17.10
CA VAL A 193 7.78 -12.41 17.54
C VAL A 193 8.20 -13.88 17.57
N PRO A 194 7.84 -14.64 18.62
CA PRO A 194 8.56 -15.85 18.87
C PRO A 194 7.97 -16.90 17.92
N LEU A 195 8.74 -17.28 16.91
CA LEU A 195 8.52 -18.49 16.11
C LEU A 195 8.75 -19.72 17.00
N ILE A 196 8.07 -19.78 18.15
CA ILE A 196 8.15 -20.88 19.12
C ILE A 196 7.80 -22.20 18.41
N VAL A 197 6.90 -22.11 17.44
CA VAL A 197 6.44 -23.25 16.65
C VAL A 197 7.47 -23.68 15.59
N PHE A 198 8.32 -22.76 15.12
CA PHE A 198 9.32 -23.01 14.07
C PHE A 198 10.65 -22.31 14.39
N PRO A 199 11.44 -22.81 15.36
CA PRO A 199 12.68 -22.15 15.78
C PRO A 199 13.68 -22.04 14.62
N ASP A 200 13.71 -23.02 13.73
CA ASP A 200 14.58 -23.06 12.56
C ASP A 200 14.01 -22.29 11.35
N GLY A 201 12.76 -21.84 11.43
CA GLY A 201 12.05 -21.14 10.36
C GLY A 201 11.47 -22.08 9.29
N LEU A 202 11.05 -21.52 8.16
CA LEU A 202 10.60 -22.26 6.98
C LEU A 202 11.73 -22.28 5.92
N PRO A 203 11.88 -23.38 5.16
CA PRO A 203 12.83 -23.43 4.06
C PRO A 203 12.47 -22.41 2.97
N ARG A 204 13.51 -21.88 2.31
CA ARG A 204 13.36 -20.82 1.28
C ARG A 204 12.44 -21.23 0.13
N ASP A 205 12.45 -22.50 -0.24
CA ASP A 205 11.66 -23.03 -1.37
C ASP A 205 10.14 -22.94 -1.15
N LEU A 206 9.69 -22.77 0.10
CA LEU A 206 8.29 -22.61 0.44
C LEU A 206 7.86 -21.13 0.58
N LEU A 207 8.80 -20.20 0.47
CA LEU A 207 8.55 -18.78 0.63
C LEU A 207 8.69 -18.04 -0.70
N PRO A 208 7.88 -17.00 -0.94
CA PRO A 208 8.06 -16.15 -2.11
C PRO A 208 9.42 -15.44 -2.05
N ASP A 209 10.13 -15.40 -3.17
CA ASP A 209 11.40 -14.69 -3.27
C ASP A 209 11.16 -13.16 -3.19
N PRO A 210 11.75 -12.46 -2.21
CA PRO A 210 11.65 -11.01 -2.13
C PRO A 210 12.40 -10.27 -3.26
N ASN A 211 13.31 -10.92 -3.98
CA ASN A 211 14.10 -10.31 -5.06
C ASN A 211 13.46 -10.52 -6.46
N GLY A 212 12.65 -11.57 -6.62
CA GLY A 212 11.86 -11.86 -7.83
C GLY A 212 12.26 -13.14 -8.53
#